data_AF-A0A8B8LKF5-F1
#
_entry.id   AF-A0A8B8LKF5-F1
#
_cell.length_a   1.000
_cell.length_b   1.000
_cell.length_c   1.000
_cell.angle_alpha   90.00
_cell.angle_beta   90.00
_cell.angle_gamma   90.00
#
_symmetry.space_group_name_H-M   'P 1'
#
loop_
_entity.id
_entity.type
_entity.pdbx_description
1 polymer ?
#
loop_
_entity_poly.entity_id
_entity_poly.type
_entity_poly.pdbx_seq_one_letter_code
_entity_poly.pdbx_strand_id
1 'polypeptide(L)'
;MKAALKGRYDIDKNGAAAATLAVSTGDVKIRASITDVTFVNGPSLTGLALAVEKPGAFIVDYNVPKKDFRFQFMNTVRVAEKPLNLTYMHSRGDNKTVLDGTLVLDSSNKVSANYVASYQTSSKMLGLEWSRNSKLNGCFKISASLDLAEELKLPKISAETTWNFEM
;
A
#
# COMPACT_ATOMS: atom_id res chain seq x y z
N MET A 1 4.20 27.97 5.48
CA MET A 1 3.08 27.02 5.26
C MET A 1 2.73 27.03 3.79
N LYS A 2 2.39 25.88 3.19
CA LYS A 2 1.92 25.80 1.80
C LYS A 2 0.54 25.14 1.77
N ALA A 3 -0.43 25.76 1.11
CA ALA A 3 -1.77 25.21 0.93
C ALA A 3 -2.01 24.92 -0.56
N ALA A 4 -2.70 23.83 -0.86
CA ALA A 4 -3.08 23.45 -2.21
C ALA A 4 -4.55 23.02 -2.22
N LEU A 5 -5.30 23.55 -3.19
CA LEU A 5 -6.66 23.13 -3.50
C LEU A 5 -6.66 22.51 -4.90
N LYS A 6 -7.17 21.29 -5.02
CA LYS A 6 -7.28 20.57 -6.30
C LYS A 6 -8.72 20.12 -6.49
N GLY A 7 -9.37 20.66 -7.52
CA GLY A 7 -10.67 20.20 -8.00
C GLY A 7 -10.50 19.30 -9.22
N ARG A 8 -11.39 18.31 -9.36
CA ARG A 8 -11.58 17.52 -10.59
C ARG A 8 -13.08 17.38 -10.84
N TYR A 9 -13.47 17.46 -12.10
CA TYR A 9 -14.84 17.27 -12.55
C TYR A 9 -14.81 16.41 -13.80
N ASP A 10 -15.52 15.28 -13.78
CA ASP A 10 -15.55 14.32 -14.87
C ASP A 10 -16.98 14.23 -15.43
N ILE A 11 -17.14 14.55 -16.71
CA ILE A 11 -18.43 14.62 -17.40
C ILE A 11 -18.88 13.21 -17.84
N ASP A 12 -17.93 12.30 -18.07
CA ASP A 12 -18.21 10.97 -18.63
C ASP A 12 -18.69 9.97 -17.57
N LYS A 13 -18.49 10.27 -16.27
CA LYS A 13 -18.98 9.49 -15.12
C LYS A 13 -20.04 10.24 -14.34
N ASN A 14 -21.21 10.46 -14.94
CA ASN A 14 -22.43 10.92 -14.27
C ASN A 14 -22.26 12.22 -13.44
N GLY A 15 -21.35 13.11 -13.84
CA GLY A 15 -21.08 14.38 -13.14
C GLY A 15 -20.31 14.24 -11.82
N ALA A 16 -19.50 13.19 -11.65
CA ALA A 16 -18.70 13.00 -10.45
C ALA A 16 -17.66 14.13 -10.27
N ALA A 17 -17.79 14.89 -9.18
CA ALA A 17 -16.82 15.90 -8.77
C ALA A 17 -15.96 15.40 -7.61
N ALA A 18 -14.70 15.81 -7.58
CA ALA A 18 -13.79 15.57 -6.47
C ALA A 18 -13.07 16.85 -6.08
N ALA A 19 -12.92 17.08 -4.78
CA ALA A 19 -12.16 18.20 -4.24
C ALA A 19 -11.14 17.68 -3.22
N THR A 20 -9.93 18.23 -3.24
CA THR A 20 -8.87 17.91 -2.30
C THR A 20 -8.24 19.19 -1.80
N LEU A 21 -8.28 19.37 -0.49
CA LEU A 21 -7.56 20.40 0.25
C LEU A 21 -6.34 19.75 0.88
N ALA A 22 -5.16 20.34 0.71
CA ALA A 22 -3.94 19.89 1.37
C ALA A 22 -3.20 21.08 1.98
N VAL A 23 -2.74 20.92 3.22
CA VAL A 23 -1.92 21.89 3.93
C VAL A 23 -0.63 21.22 4.34
N SER A 24 0.49 21.80 3.95
CA SER A 24 1.83 21.34 4.28
C SER A 24 2.51 22.30 5.25
N THR A 25 3.01 21.75 6.35
CA THR A 25 3.81 22.43 7.36
C THR A 25 5.08 21.63 7.63
N GLY A 26 6.24 22.18 7.25
CA GLY A 26 7.50 21.44 7.25
C GLY A 26 7.41 20.17 6.40
N ASP A 27 7.75 19.03 7.01
CA ASP A 27 7.71 17.71 6.37
C ASP A 27 6.33 17.03 6.44
N VAL A 28 5.37 17.62 7.14
CA VAL A 28 4.05 17.02 7.36
C VAL A 28 3.02 17.67 6.46
N LYS A 29 2.21 16.84 5.81
CA LYS A 29 1.09 17.25 4.96
C LYS A 29 -0.20 16.66 5.50
N ILE A 30 -1.16 17.54 5.74
CA ILE A 30 -2.54 17.19 6.09
C ILE A 30 -3.34 17.31 4.80
N ARG A 31 -4.17 16.31 4.50
CA ARG A 31 -5.02 16.26 3.31
C ARG A 31 -6.44 15.94 3.73
N ALA A 32 -7.39 16.70 3.22
CA ALA A 32 -8.81 16.36 3.24
C ALA A 32 -9.27 16.23 1.78
N SER A 33 -9.90 15.11 1.44
CA SER A 33 -10.40 14.87 0.09
C SER A 33 -11.83 14.36 0.14
N ILE A 34 -12.60 14.73 -0.88
CA ILE A 34 -13.94 14.22 -1.14
C ILE A 34 -14.00 13.78 -2.59
N THR A 35 -14.61 12.64 -2.85
CA THR A 35 -14.75 12.04 -4.19
C THR A 35 -16.20 11.68 -4.45
N ASP A 36 -16.60 11.60 -5.72
CA ASP A 36 -17.95 11.20 -6.11
C ASP A 36 -19.07 12.10 -5.56
N VAL A 37 -18.82 13.41 -5.48
CA VAL A 37 -19.87 14.37 -5.14
C VAL A 37 -20.88 14.38 -6.29
N THR A 38 -22.05 13.82 -6.04
CA THR A 38 -23.22 13.94 -6.93
C THR A 38 -24.12 15.04 -6.42
N PHE A 39 -24.56 15.92 -7.31
CA PHE A 39 -25.53 16.99 -6.99
C PHE A 39 -26.98 16.59 -7.26
N VAL A 40 -27.19 15.40 -7.84
CA VAL A 40 -28.53 14.87 -8.13
C VAL A 40 -29.17 14.43 -6.81
N ASN A 41 -30.23 15.14 -6.39
CA ASN A 41 -30.94 15.00 -5.10
C ASN A 41 -30.24 15.56 -3.84
N GLY A 42 -29.24 16.43 -4.01
CA GLY A 42 -28.55 17.12 -2.91
C GLY A 42 -27.11 16.63 -2.69
N PRO A 43 -26.30 17.37 -1.91
CA PRO A 43 -24.89 17.04 -1.73
C PRO A 43 -24.73 15.74 -0.95
N SER A 44 -24.30 14.67 -1.63
CA SER A 44 -23.88 13.45 -0.95
C SER A 44 -22.38 13.52 -0.63
N LEU A 45 -22.01 13.35 0.65
CA LEU A 45 -20.61 13.31 1.10
C LEU A 45 -20.05 11.89 0.99
N THR A 46 -20.19 11.29 -0.18
CA THR A 46 -19.53 10.04 -0.52
C THR A 46 -18.01 10.29 -0.61
N GLY A 47 -17.20 9.30 -0.23
CA GLY A 47 -15.74 9.39 -0.42
C GLY A 47 -14.95 10.38 0.45
N LEU A 48 -15.53 11.00 1.48
CA LEU A 48 -14.76 11.87 2.39
C LEU A 48 -13.62 11.10 3.08
N ALA A 49 -12.39 11.59 2.94
CA ALA A 49 -11.20 11.03 3.56
C ALA A 49 -10.29 12.12 4.13
N LEU A 50 -9.68 11.83 5.29
CA LEU A 50 -8.71 12.68 5.95
C LEU A 50 -7.39 11.91 6.02
N ALA A 51 -6.27 12.57 5.72
CA ALA A 51 -4.96 11.95 5.79
C ALA A 51 -3.93 12.89 6.39
N VAL A 52 -2.99 12.32 7.15
CA VAL A 52 -1.78 12.99 7.61
C VAL A 52 -0.60 12.17 7.12
N GLU A 53 0.27 12.77 6.33
CA GLU A 53 1.41 12.10 5.71
C GLU A 53 2.70 12.88 5.94
N LYS A 54 3.78 12.17 6.25
CA LYS A 54 5.14 12.65 6.10
C LYS A 54 5.79 11.84 4.96
N PRO A 55 6.15 12.46 3.83
CA PRO A 55 6.77 11.77 2.71
C PRO A 55 7.98 10.93 3.15
N GLY A 56 7.99 9.66 2.77
CA GLY A 56 9.05 8.71 3.11
C GLY A 56 9.06 8.20 4.56
N ALA A 57 8.13 8.63 5.43
CA ALA A 57 8.09 8.19 6.83
C ALA A 57 6.75 7.55 7.21
N PHE A 58 5.62 8.22 7.01
CA PHE A 58 4.32 7.63 7.36
C PHE A 58 3.16 8.26 6.61
N ILE A 59 2.06 7.52 6.55
CA ILE A 59 0.75 7.94 6.07
C ILE A 59 -0.28 7.36 7.04
N VAL A 60 -1.11 8.23 7.61
CA VAL A 60 -2.30 7.84 8.37
C VAL A 60 -3.49 8.38 7.60
N ASP A 61 -4.32 7.47 7.09
CA ASP A 61 -5.49 7.77 6.28
C ASP A 61 -6.75 7.30 7.00
N TYR A 62 -7.79 8.13 7.00
CA TYR A 62 -9.08 7.85 7.59
C TYR A 62 -10.18 8.04 6.56
N ASN A 63 -10.86 6.96 6.22
CA ASN A 63 -12.03 6.98 5.36
C ASN A 63 -13.28 7.19 6.22
N VAL A 64 -13.89 8.37 6.11
CA VAL A 64 -15.00 8.79 6.99
C VAL A 64 -16.25 7.94 6.76
N PRO A 65 -16.74 7.72 5.52
CA PRO A 65 -17.91 6.88 5.28
C PRO A 65 -17.72 5.44 5.75
N LYS A 66 -16.54 4.86 5.54
CA LYS A 66 -16.23 3.48 5.95
C LYS A 66 -15.83 3.36 7.42
N LYS A 67 -15.63 4.48 8.12
CA LYS A 67 -15.07 4.55 9.47
C LYS A 67 -13.79 3.72 9.62
N ASP A 68 -12.95 3.74 8.60
CA ASP A 68 -11.77 2.89 8.50
C ASP A 68 -10.48 3.69 8.59
N PHE A 69 -9.53 3.20 9.38
CA PHE A 69 -8.18 3.75 9.50
C PHE A 69 -7.18 2.85 8.79
N ARG A 70 -6.31 3.47 8.00
CA ARG A 70 -5.13 2.82 7.43
C ARG A 70 -3.88 3.54 7.89
N PHE A 71 -3.01 2.77 8.51
CA PHE A 71 -1.69 3.21 8.93
C PHE A 71 -0.66 2.63 7.98
N GLN A 72 0.27 3.46 7.52
CA GLN A 72 1.42 3.05 6.73
C GLN A 72 2.65 3.73 7.31
N PHE A 73 3.66 2.96 7.67
CA PHE A 73 4.94 3.46 8.16
C PHE A 73 6.04 2.92 7.27
N MET A 74 6.91 3.81 6.81
CA MET A 74 8.01 3.52 5.91
C MET A 74 9.32 3.86 6.61
N ASN A 75 10.31 3.00 6.48
CA ASN A 75 11.65 3.26 6.98
C ASN A 75 12.67 2.63 6.02
N THR A 76 13.82 3.27 5.85
CA THR A 76 14.92 2.72 5.06
C THR A 76 16.13 2.57 5.95
N VAL A 77 16.59 1.33 6.13
CA VAL A 77 17.79 0.99 6.90
C VAL A 77 18.89 0.59 5.91
N ARG A 78 20.16 0.83 6.24
CA ARG A 78 21.28 0.33 5.43
C ARG A 78 21.80 -0.96 6.03
N VAL A 79 21.81 -2.03 5.25
CA VAL A 79 22.41 -3.32 5.60
C VAL A 79 23.57 -3.56 4.64
N ALA A 80 24.79 -3.69 5.16
CA ALA A 80 26.00 -3.82 4.33
C ALA A 80 26.09 -2.74 3.23
N GLU A 81 25.85 -1.48 3.60
CA GLU A 81 25.81 -0.31 2.70
C GLU A 81 24.68 -0.31 1.64
N LYS A 82 23.85 -1.35 1.62
CA LYS A 82 22.70 -1.46 0.73
C LYS A 82 21.40 -1.02 1.40
N PRO A 83 20.51 -0.32 0.69
CA PRO A 83 19.22 0.09 1.25
C PRO A 83 18.28 -1.11 1.39
N LEU A 84 17.76 -1.28 2.61
CA LEU A 84 16.63 -2.13 2.97
C LEU A 84 15.43 -1.20 3.25
N ASN A 85 14.48 -1.18 2.32
CA ASN A 85 13.23 -0.45 2.49
C ASN A 85 12.23 -1.33 3.23
N LEU A 86 11.66 -0.80 4.30
CA LEU A 86 10.67 -1.46 5.13
C LEU A 86 9.38 -0.65 5.08
N THR A 87 8.27 -1.31 4.82
CA THR A 87 6.93 -0.74 4.88
C THR A 87 6.05 -1.59 5.76
N TYR A 88 5.55 -1.02 6.85
CA TYR A 88 4.50 -1.59 7.65
C TYR A 88 3.17 -0.94 7.26
N MET A 89 2.14 -1.76 7.05
CA MET A 89 0.79 -1.32 6.78
C MET A 89 -0.19 -2.03 7.70
N HIS A 90 -1.11 -1.28 8.28
CA HIS A 90 -2.21 -1.83 9.06
C HIS A 90 -3.51 -1.14 8.68
N SER A 91 -4.46 -1.93 8.18
CA SER A 91 -5.82 -1.48 7.87
C SER A 91 -6.76 -2.01 8.93
N ARG A 92 -7.47 -1.11 9.62
CA ARG A 92 -8.40 -1.47 10.71
C ARG A 92 -9.67 -2.14 10.17
N GLY A 93 -10.18 -1.73 9.02
CA GLY A 93 -11.41 -2.23 8.43
C GLY A 93 -11.28 -3.68 8.01
N ASP A 94 -10.19 -3.99 7.32
CA ASP A 94 -9.87 -5.37 6.93
C ASP A 94 -9.23 -6.20 8.07
N ASN A 95 -8.85 -5.53 9.18
CA ASN A 95 -7.98 -6.06 10.23
C ASN A 95 -6.76 -6.79 9.64
N LYS A 96 -6.13 -6.14 8.66
CA LYS A 96 -5.02 -6.70 7.89
C LYS A 96 -3.75 -5.94 8.21
N THR A 97 -2.74 -6.68 8.61
CA THR A 97 -1.37 -6.21 8.80
C THR A 97 -0.50 -6.76 7.67
N VAL A 98 0.32 -5.90 7.08
CA VAL A 98 1.30 -6.26 6.05
C VAL A 98 2.64 -5.65 6.42
N LEU A 99 3.68 -6.45 6.32
CA LEU A 99 5.08 -6.08 6.48
C LEU A 99 5.77 -6.38 5.16
N ASP A 100 6.24 -5.36 4.48
CA ASP A 100 6.98 -5.44 3.23
C ASP A 100 8.42 -4.99 3.45
N GLY A 101 9.38 -5.77 2.95
CA GLY A 101 10.80 -5.51 3.04
C GLY A 101 11.48 -5.74 1.70
N THR A 102 12.05 -4.69 1.12
CA THR A 102 12.81 -4.74 -0.14
C THR A 102 14.28 -4.46 0.12
N LEU A 103 15.13 -5.46 -0.08
CA LEU A 103 16.59 -5.32 -0.06
C LEU A 103 17.13 -5.20 -1.49
N VAL A 104 17.82 -4.10 -1.78
CA VAL A 104 18.53 -3.92 -3.04
C VAL A 104 19.91 -4.56 -2.93
N LEU A 105 20.25 -5.55 -3.75
CA LEU A 105 21.49 -6.32 -3.60
C LEU A 105 22.67 -5.74 -4.39
N ASP A 106 22.42 -5.03 -5.48
CA ASP A 106 23.47 -4.48 -6.34
C ASP A 106 23.41 -2.94 -6.42
N SER A 107 24.51 -2.29 -6.81
CA SER A 107 24.55 -0.82 -6.94
C SER A 107 23.75 -0.29 -8.15
N SER A 108 23.41 -1.16 -9.10
CA SER A 108 22.71 -0.81 -10.34
C SER A 108 21.19 -1.08 -10.28
N ASN A 109 20.64 -1.47 -9.12
CA ASN A 109 19.25 -1.92 -8.96
C ASN A 109 18.83 -3.00 -9.97
N LYS A 110 19.76 -3.87 -10.38
CA LYS A 110 19.48 -5.01 -11.26
C LYS A 110 19.02 -6.23 -10.46
N VAL A 111 19.33 -6.32 -9.17
CA VAL A 111 18.92 -7.43 -8.31
C VAL A 111 18.32 -6.91 -7.01
N SER A 112 17.08 -7.30 -6.73
CA SER A 112 16.39 -7.01 -5.47
C SER A 112 15.76 -8.27 -4.88
N ALA A 113 15.80 -8.40 -3.56
CA ALA A 113 15.03 -9.39 -2.82
C ALA A 113 13.88 -8.66 -2.11
N ASN A 114 12.66 -9.14 -2.30
CA ASN A 114 11.48 -8.63 -1.59
C ASN A 114 10.92 -9.72 -0.71
N TYR A 115 10.42 -9.31 0.46
CA TYR A 115 9.76 -10.18 1.41
C TYR A 115 8.50 -9.48 1.91
N VAL A 116 7.37 -10.15 1.79
CA VAL A 116 6.08 -9.66 2.27
C VAL A 116 5.51 -10.69 3.24
N ALA A 117 5.34 -10.28 4.49
CA ALA A 117 4.54 -11.02 5.46
C ALA A 117 3.20 -10.32 5.62
N SER A 118 2.11 -11.08 5.61
CA SER A 118 0.77 -10.55 5.82
C SER A 118 0.01 -11.40 6.81
N TYR A 119 -0.77 -10.75 7.66
CA TYR A 119 -1.68 -11.39 8.57
C TYR A 119 -3.02 -10.69 8.52
N GLN A 120 -4.06 -11.45 8.24
CA GLN A 120 -5.43 -10.96 8.27
C GLN A 120 -6.13 -11.60 9.46
N THR A 121 -6.43 -10.80 10.48
CA THR A 121 -7.03 -11.31 11.73
C THR A 121 -8.46 -11.80 11.51
N SER A 122 -9.21 -11.14 10.61
CA SER A 122 -10.60 -11.48 10.30
C SER A 122 -10.76 -12.87 9.68
N SER A 123 -9.90 -13.24 8.74
CA SER A 123 -9.85 -14.57 8.11
C SER A 123 -8.84 -15.51 8.79
N LYS A 124 -8.12 -15.04 9.81
CA LYS A 124 -6.96 -15.70 10.43
C LYS A 124 -5.95 -16.26 9.41
N MET A 125 -5.83 -15.59 8.27
CA MET A 125 -4.95 -16.03 7.20
C MET A 125 -3.55 -15.42 7.38
N LEU A 126 -2.55 -16.29 7.43
CA LEU A 126 -1.14 -15.92 7.33
C LEU A 126 -0.67 -16.08 5.89
N GLY A 127 0.01 -15.08 5.37
CA GLY A 127 0.62 -15.09 4.05
C GLY A 127 2.09 -14.69 4.14
N LEU A 128 2.93 -15.43 3.44
CA LEU A 128 4.36 -15.19 3.31
C LEU A 128 4.69 -15.18 1.83
N GLU A 129 5.32 -14.12 1.34
CA GLU A 129 5.81 -14.05 -0.02
C GLU A 129 7.26 -13.61 -0.01
N TRP A 130 8.08 -14.32 -0.76
CA TRP A 130 9.46 -13.95 -1.02
C TRP A 130 9.67 -13.94 -2.52
N SER A 131 10.28 -12.88 -3.04
CA SER A 131 10.65 -12.81 -4.44
C SER A 131 12.06 -12.28 -4.62
N ARG A 132 12.70 -12.74 -5.68
CA ARG A 132 13.93 -12.14 -6.18
C ARG A 132 13.67 -11.69 -7.60
N ASN A 133 13.89 -10.40 -7.83
CA ASN A 133 13.87 -9.84 -9.16
C ASN A 133 15.32 -9.69 -9.64
N SER A 134 15.62 -10.20 -10.83
CA SER A 134 16.92 -10.00 -11.49
C SER A 134 16.70 -9.71 -12.97
N LYS A 135 17.33 -8.63 -13.46
CA LYS A 135 17.34 -8.30 -14.89
C LYS A 135 18.21 -9.24 -15.73
N LEU A 136 19.08 -10.05 -15.10
CA LEU A 136 20.04 -10.92 -15.78
C LEU A 136 19.65 -12.40 -15.72
N ASN A 137 19.09 -12.85 -14.58
CA ASN A 137 18.90 -14.29 -14.29
C ASN A 137 17.42 -14.65 -14.06
N GLY A 138 16.49 -13.85 -14.63
CA GLY A 138 15.06 -14.02 -14.43
C GLY A 138 14.57 -13.61 -13.04
N CYS A 139 13.25 -13.65 -12.86
CA CYS A 139 12.58 -13.38 -11.60
C CYS A 139 12.04 -14.70 -11.02
N PHE A 140 12.05 -14.85 -9.71
CA PHE A 140 11.28 -15.91 -9.06
C PHE A 140 10.51 -15.35 -7.88
N LYS A 141 9.40 -16.02 -7.57
CA LYS A 141 8.50 -15.70 -6.47
C LYS A 141 8.07 -16.99 -5.80
N ILE A 142 8.15 -17.03 -4.49
CA ILE A 142 7.69 -18.13 -3.64
C ILE A 142 6.65 -17.53 -2.70
N SER A 143 5.45 -18.09 -2.70
CA SER A 143 4.36 -17.64 -1.84
C SER A 143 3.85 -18.83 -1.03
N ALA A 144 3.69 -18.64 0.27
CA ALA A 144 3.06 -19.59 1.17
C ALA A 144 1.90 -18.90 1.88
N SER A 145 0.80 -19.62 2.09
CA SER A 145 -0.31 -19.13 2.90
C SER A 145 -0.86 -20.25 3.77
N LEU A 146 -1.26 -19.90 4.98
CA LEU A 146 -1.82 -20.80 5.96
C LEU A 146 -3.08 -20.18 6.54
N ASP A 147 -4.16 -20.93 6.49
CA ASP A 147 -5.41 -20.57 7.14
C ASP A 147 -5.40 -21.13 8.56
N LEU A 148 -5.41 -20.26 9.57
CA LEU A 148 -5.45 -20.65 10.98
C LEU A 148 -6.89 -20.74 11.52
N ALA A 149 -7.92 -20.42 10.72
CA ALA A 149 -9.31 -20.57 11.13
C ALA A 149 -9.76 -22.03 11.08
N GLU A 150 -9.12 -22.85 10.27
CA GLU A 150 -9.38 -24.28 10.16
C GLU A 150 -8.21 -25.08 10.77
N GLU A 151 -8.47 -25.90 11.79
CA GLU A 151 -7.42 -26.60 12.57
C GLU A 151 -6.58 -27.62 11.78
N LEU A 152 -6.97 -27.99 10.54
CA LEU A 152 -6.44 -29.17 9.84
C LEU A 152 -6.18 -28.99 8.33
N LYS A 153 -5.94 -27.77 7.82
CA LYS A 153 -5.55 -27.59 6.40
C LYS A 153 -4.03 -27.42 6.20
N LEU A 154 -3.51 -28.16 5.22
CA LEU A 154 -2.12 -28.05 4.76
C LEU A 154 -1.84 -26.63 4.26
N PRO A 155 -0.65 -26.06 4.52
CA PRO A 155 -0.27 -24.78 3.97
C PRO A 155 -0.28 -24.82 2.44
N LYS A 156 -0.83 -23.78 1.82
CA LYS A 156 -0.77 -23.60 0.36
C LYS A 156 0.56 -22.98 0.00
N ILE A 157 1.39 -23.71 -0.75
CA ILE A 157 2.70 -23.25 -1.21
C ILE A 157 2.67 -23.16 -2.73
N SER A 158 3.14 -22.05 -3.29
CA SER A 158 3.29 -21.77 -4.71
C SER A 158 4.71 -21.26 -4.99
N ALA A 159 5.29 -21.71 -6.10
CA ALA A 159 6.57 -21.21 -6.58
C ALA A 159 6.46 -20.90 -8.08
N GLU A 160 6.93 -19.72 -8.46
CA GLU A 160 6.80 -19.14 -9.78
C GLU A 160 8.19 -18.69 -10.25
N THR A 161 8.53 -18.92 -11.51
CA THR A 161 9.76 -18.41 -12.14
C THR A 161 9.41 -17.81 -13.49
N THR A 162 10.00 -16.66 -13.81
CA THR A 162 9.75 -15.91 -15.04
C THR A 162 11.07 -15.55 -15.70
N TRP A 163 11.19 -15.88 -16.98
CA TRP A 163 12.36 -15.61 -17.81
C TRP A 163 11.93 -14.77 -19.00
N ASN A 164 12.52 -13.58 -19.13
CA ASN A 164 12.32 -12.74 -20.30
C ASN A 164 13.56 -12.89 -21.18
N PHE A 165 13.38 -13.43 -22.39
CA PHE A 165 14.41 -13.47 -23.41
C PHE A 165 14.09 -12.33 -24.40
N GLU A 166 14.90 -11.26 -24.39
CA GLU A 166 14.94 -10.35 -25.54
C GLU A 166 15.67 -11.08 -26.67
N MET A 167 15.01 -11.23 -27.81
CA MET A 167 15.55 -11.84 -29.03
C MET A 167 15.83 -10.76 -30.07
#